data_AF-A0A3P6R7T0-F1
#
_entry.id   AF-A0A3P6R7T0-F1
#
_cell.length_a   1.000
_cell.length_b   1.000
_cell.length_c   1.000
_cell.angle_alpha   90.00
_cell.angle_beta   90.00
_cell.angle_gamma   90.00
#
_symmetry.space_group_name_H-M   'P 1'
#
loop_
_entity.id
_entity.type
_entity.pdbx_description
1 polymer ?
#
loop_
_entity_poly.entity_id
_entity_poly.type
_entity_poly.pdbx_seq_one_letter_code
_entity_poly.pdbx_strand_id
1 'polypeptide(L)'
;MFPPEALKQAKDFIAVLRQHPDLLHTPELSFLKDYLVSMGANIPKEGKKDTEKMFESSSEEEEEASPVEEEAPESEESELEFDTTGVVPPESTELPPMGDDSVEVTEEMADKASEKRSEAQAKFSDGDFEAAANLYTEAIVANPQLSMCYAKRAACYVKLQRPKAAIRDCDKAISMNPDSALAYKWRGFANKLLGNWESAYMDLQTSLKLDYTDDANAAIKELEPNVSVRWLCLLLC
;
A
#
# COMPACT_ATOMS: atom_id res chain seq x y z
N MET A 1 -15.16 -27.34 -11.75
CA MET A 1 -14.56 -27.75 -10.47
C MET A 1 -13.20 -28.36 -10.79
N PHE A 2 -12.11 -27.86 -10.20
CA PHE A 2 -10.76 -28.32 -10.53
C PHE A 2 -10.52 -29.72 -9.91
N PRO A 3 -9.90 -30.68 -10.61
CA PRO A 3 -9.67 -32.02 -10.06
C PRO A 3 -8.81 -31.94 -8.79
N PRO A 4 -9.17 -32.65 -7.71
CA PRO A 4 -8.46 -32.54 -6.42
C PRO A 4 -7.00 -32.99 -6.51
N GLU A 5 -6.71 -33.97 -7.37
CA GLU A 5 -5.36 -34.47 -7.62
C GLU A 5 -4.49 -33.46 -8.39
N ALA A 6 -5.06 -32.83 -9.42
CA ALA A 6 -4.40 -31.76 -10.17
C ALA A 6 -4.11 -30.54 -9.27
N LEU A 7 -5.00 -30.24 -8.32
CA LEU A 7 -4.81 -29.13 -7.37
C LEU A 7 -3.63 -29.40 -6.43
N LYS A 8 -3.44 -30.64 -6.01
CA LYS A 8 -2.29 -31.05 -5.19
C LYS A 8 -0.99 -30.92 -5.98
N GLN A 9 -0.94 -31.48 -7.20
CA GLN A 9 0.22 -31.38 -8.08
C GLN A 9 0.61 -29.93 -8.37
N ALA A 10 -0.38 -29.05 -8.61
CA ALA A 10 -0.12 -27.62 -8.84
C ALA A 10 0.48 -26.94 -7.60
N LYS A 11 0.02 -27.28 -6.39
CA LYS A 11 0.57 -26.72 -5.14
C LYS A 11 2.00 -27.20 -4.90
N ASP A 12 2.27 -28.48 -5.10
CA ASP A 12 3.60 -29.06 -4.93
C ASP A 12 4.59 -28.45 -5.93
N PHE A 13 4.15 -28.26 -7.18
CA PHE A 13 4.95 -27.58 -8.21
C PHE A 13 5.27 -26.12 -7.86
N ILE A 14 4.31 -25.36 -7.33
CA ILE A 14 4.56 -23.98 -6.86
C ILE A 14 5.55 -23.97 -5.69
N ALA A 15 5.52 -24.96 -4.80
CA ALA A 15 6.48 -25.07 -3.71
C ALA A 15 7.92 -25.27 -4.22
N VAL A 16 8.11 -26.08 -5.28
CA VAL A 16 9.41 -26.27 -5.93
C VAL A 16 9.90 -24.98 -6.59
N LEU A 17 9.03 -24.25 -7.29
CA LEU A 17 9.40 -22.97 -7.91
C LEU A 17 9.79 -21.89 -6.89
N ARG A 18 9.26 -21.93 -5.66
CA ARG A 18 9.69 -21.04 -4.58
C ARG A 18 11.10 -21.35 -4.08
N GLN A 19 11.49 -22.63 -4.08
CA GLN A 19 12.83 -23.07 -3.68
C GLN A 19 13.86 -22.84 -4.79
N HIS A 20 13.44 -22.95 -6.05
CA HIS A 20 14.31 -22.79 -7.23
C HIS A 20 13.67 -21.89 -8.29
N PRO A 21 13.74 -20.55 -8.12
CA PRO A 21 13.21 -19.60 -9.10
C PRO A 21 13.87 -19.70 -10.48
N ASP A 22 15.12 -20.18 -10.53
CA ASP A 22 15.90 -20.36 -11.76
C ASP A 22 15.24 -21.33 -12.75
N LEU A 23 14.39 -22.24 -12.27
CA LEU A 23 13.66 -23.19 -13.12
C LEU A 23 12.71 -22.49 -14.11
N LEU A 24 12.24 -21.28 -13.81
CA LEU A 24 11.39 -20.49 -14.72
C LEU A 24 12.10 -20.09 -16.02
N HIS A 25 13.42 -20.18 -16.06
CA HIS A 25 14.21 -19.85 -17.24
C HIS A 25 14.59 -21.09 -18.08
N THR A 26 14.25 -22.29 -17.61
CA THR A 26 14.48 -23.52 -18.36
C THR A 26 13.56 -23.60 -19.59
N PRO A 27 14.02 -24.24 -20.69
CA PRO A 27 13.21 -24.37 -21.91
C PRO A 27 11.91 -25.16 -21.70
N GLU A 28 11.87 -26.05 -20.71
CA GLU A 28 10.71 -26.88 -20.36
C GLU A 28 9.54 -26.06 -19.78
N LEU A 29 9.83 -24.94 -19.11
CA LEU A 29 8.83 -24.07 -18.45
C LEU A 29 8.59 -22.76 -19.20
N SER A 30 9.02 -22.67 -20.46
CA SER A 30 8.82 -21.50 -21.33
C SER A 30 7.34 -21.12 -21.48
N PHE A 31 6.44 -22.10 -21.61
CA PHE A 31 4.99 -21.85 -21.71
C PHE A 31 4.41 -21.16 -20.46
N LEU A 32 4.94 -21.50 -19.27
CA LEU A 32 4.49 -20.92 -18.00
C LEU A 32 4.99 -19.48 -17.87
N LYS A 33 6.24 -19.24 -18.29
CA LYS A 33 6.82 -17.91 -18.37
C LYS A 33 6.00 -17.00 -19.29
N ASP A 34 5.65 -17.47 -20.49
CA ASP A 34 4.85 -16.69 -21.45
C ASP A 34 3.44 -16.39 -20.91
N TYR A 35 2.83 -17.36 -20.22
CA TYR A 35 1.54 -17.16 -19.55
C TYR A 35 1.62 -16.09 -18.45
N LEU A 36 2.65 -16.14 -17.60
CA LEU A 36 2.86 -15.15 -16.54
C LEU A 36 3.10 -13.74 -17.11
N VAL A 37 3.86 -13.63 -18.19
CA VAL A 37 4.07 -12.34 -18.89
C VAL A 37 2.77 -11.81 -19.49
N SER A 38 1.92 -12.69 -20.05
CA SER A 38 0.60 -12.28 -20.57
C SER A 38 -0.34 -11.74 -19.49
N MET A 39 -0.16 -12.21 -18.24
CA MET A 39 -0.89 -11.74 -17.06
C MET A 39 -0.25 -10.51 -16.40
N GLY A 40 0.80 -9.94 -17.01
CA GLY A 40 1.48 -8.74 -16.51
C GLY A 40 2.49 -8.99 -15.38
N ALA A 41 2.90 -10.23 -15.13
CA ALA A 41 3.91 -10.53 -14.13
C ALA A 41 5.32 -10.14 -14.62
N ASN A 42 6.09 -9.47 -13.76
CA ASN A 42 7.46 -9.08 -14.07
C ASN A 42 8.44 -10.13 -13.51
N ILE A 43 9.07 -10.90 -14.41
CA ILE A 43 9.99 -11.99 -14.04
C ILE A 43 11.42 -11.42 -13.99
N PRO A 44 12.15 -11.56 -12.87
CA PRO A 44 13.56 -11.15 -12.77
C PRO A 44 14.41 -11.79 -13.88
N LYS A 45 15.35 -11.06 -14.47
CA LYS A 45 16.24 -11.60 -15.52
C LYS A 45 17.33 -12.47 -14.87
N GLU A 46 17.68 -13.58 -15.52
CA GLU A 46 18.76 -14.49 -15.10
C GLU A 46 20.00 -13.69 -14.69
N GLY A 47 20.42 -13.85 -13.44
CA GLY A 47 21.72 -13.38 -13.01
C GLY A 47 22.78 -14.23 -13.72
N LYS A 48 23.60 -13.59 -14.57
CA LYS A 48 24.83 -14.19 -15.08
C LYS A 48 25.68 -14.63 -13.89
N LYS A 49 25.76 -15.92 -13.62
CA LYS A 49 26.92 -16.48 -12.92
C LYS A 49 28.00 -16.64 -13.98
N ASP A 50 28.84 -15.62 -14.08
CA ASP A 50 30.06 -15.70 -14.87
C ASP A 50 30.90 -16.87 -14.37
N THR A 51 31.24 -17.69 -15.35
CA THR A 51 32.25 -18.73 -15.33
C THR A 51 33.61 -18.15 -14.94
N GLU A 52 34.19 -18.62 -13.84
CA GLU A 52 35.64 -18.75 -13.73
C GLU A 52 35.98 -20.14 -13.15
N LYS A 53 36.20 -21.08 -14.07
CA LYS A 53 37.05 -22.24 -13.81
C LYS A 53 38.49 -21.74 -13.85
N MET A 54 39.19 -21.77 -12.72
CA MET A 54 40.64 -21.96 -12.71
C MET A 54 40.92 -23.33 -12.12
N PHE A 55 41.52 -24.14 -12.97
CA PHE A 55 41.99 -25.50 -12.73
C PHE A 55 43.36 -25.39 -12.05
N GLU A 56 43.51 -25.97 -10.86
CA GLU A 56 44.81 -26.46 -10.42
C GLU A 56 44.62 -27.73 -9.60
N SER A 57 45.46 -28.71 -9.90
CA SER A 57 45.34 -30.13 -9.56
C SER A 57 46.54 -30.54 -8.72
N SER A 58 46.30 -31.17 -7.58
CA SER A 58 47.20 -32.15 -6.93
C SER A 58 46.39 -32.85 -5.82
N SER A 59 45.86 -34.05 -6.06
CA SER A 59 46.45 -35.37 -5.73
C SER A 59 46.24 -35.76 -4.25
N GLU A 60 45.39 -36.79 -4.06
CA GLU A 60 45.47 -37.96 -3.15
C GLU A 60 45.83 -37.68 -1.66
N GLU A 61 45.12 -38.16 -0.63
CA GLU A 61 44.75 -39.54 -0.25
C GLU A 61 43.69 -39.55 0.88
N GLU A 62 43.14 -40.75 1.13
CA GLU A 62 42.14 -41.14 2.14
C GLU A 62 42.64 -41.05 3.60
N GLU A 63 41.75 -40.76 4.56
CA GLU A 63 41.37 -41.66 5.67
C GLU A 63 40.49 -40.97 6.74
N GLU A 64 39.79 -41.83 7.49
CA GLU A 64 38.70 -41.61 8.44
C GLU A 64 38.97 -40.67 9.64
N ALA A 65 37.90 -40.01 10.12
CA ALA A 65 37.31 -40.20 11.47
C ALA A 65 36.59 -38.93 11.98
N SER A 66 35.35 -39.10 12.41
CA SER A 66 34.50 -38.17 13.19
C SER A 66 35.02 -37.96 14.63
N PRO A 67 34.37 -37.15 15.50
CA PRO A 67 33.69 -35.85 15.35
C PRO A 67 34.20 -34.81 16.38
N VAL A 68 34.14 -33.51 16.09
CA VAL A 68 34.21 -32.47 17.14
C VAL A 68 33.20 -31.37 16.84
N GLU A 69 32.30 -31.17 17.80
CA GLU A 69 31.37 -30.05 17.91
C GLU A 69 32.15 -28.73 17.93
N GLU A 70 31.82 -27.81 17.03
CA GLU A 70 32.12 -26.39 17.23
C GLU A 70 30.92 -25.57 16.74
N GLU A 71 30.24 -24.98 17.72
CA GLU A 71 29.17 -24.02 17.53
C GLU A 71 29.72 -22.77 16.81
N ALA A 72 29.16 -22.47 15.65
CA ALA A 72 29.35 -21.19 14.99
C ALA A 72 28.22 -20.24 15.47
N PRO A 73 28.57 -18.98 15.79
CA PRO A 73 27.65 -18.05 16.44
C PRO A 73 26.43 -17.78 15.56
N GLU A 74 25.25 -17.86 16.17
CA GLU A 74 24.03 -17.29 15.65
C GLU A 74 24.33 -15.84 15.25
N SER A 75 24.30 -15.56 13.95
CA SER A 75 24.23 -14.17 13.51
C SER A 75 22.94 -13.64 14.07
N GLU A 76 23.05 -12.66 14.96
CA GLU A 76 21.97 -11.76 15.32
C GLU A 76 21.51 -11.07 14.02
N GLU A 77 20.67 -11.76 13.25
CA GLU A 77 19.70 -11.13 12.39
C GLU A 77 18.87 -10.30 13.36
N SER A 78 19.18 -9.02 13.46
CA SER A 78 18.32 -8.05 14.09
C SER A 78 16.96 -8.20 13.42
N GLU A 79 16.05 -8.94 14.07
CA GLU A 79 14.62 -8.90 13.80
C GLU A 79 14.24 -7.44 13.98
N LEU A 80 14.23 -6.71 12.86
CA LEU A 80 13.61 -5.40 12.76
C LEU A 80 12.13 -5.68 13.01
N GLU A 81 11.74 -5.58 14.28
CA GLU A 81 10.35 -5.60 14.70
C GLU A 81 9.67 -4.42 14.02
N PHE A 82 9.08 -4.67 12.85
CA PHE A 82 8.20 -3.71 12.22
C PHE A 82 7.04 -3.51 13.20
N ASP A 83 6.97 -2.33 13.78
CA ASP A 83 5.92 -1.97 14.72
C ASP A 83 4.57 -1.94 13.99
N THR A 84 3.87 -3.08 13.98
CA THR A 84 2.53 -3.21 13.39
C THR A 84 1.42 -2.76 14.35
N THR A 85 1.74 -2.13 15.49
CA THR A 85 0.74 -1.77 16.53
C THR A 85 -0.32 -0.75 16.09
N GLY A 86 -0.26 -0.23 14.85
CA GLY A 86 -1.24 0.70 14.29
C GLY A 86 -2.14 0.17 13.16
N VAL A 87 -1.99 -1.10 12.73
CA VAL A 87 -2.72 -1.61 11.56
C VAL A 87 -4.15 -2.02 11.96
N VAL A 88 -5.13 -1.35 11.35
CA VAL A 88 -6.55 -1.56 11.67
C VAL A 88 -7.05 -2.87 11.03
N PRO A 89 -7.84 -3.71 11.74
CA PRO A 89 -8.48 -4.89 11.17
C PRO A 89 -9.39 -4.56 9.97
N PRO A 90 -9.71 -5.56 9.11
CA PRO A 90 -10.45 -5.32 7.88
C PRO A 90 -11.83 -4.68 8.13
N GLU A 91 -12.04 -3.51 7.53
CA GLU A 91 -13.26 -2.68 7.62
C GLU A 91 -14.53 -3.41 7.14
N SER A 92 -15.70 -3.02 7.67
CA SER A 92 -17.02 -3.46 7.19
C SER A 92 -17.22 -3.08 5.71
N THR A 93 -17.96 -3.91 4.97
CA THR A 93 -18.10 -3.82 3.51
C THR A 93 -19.01 -2.69 3.00
N GLU A 94 -19.66 -1.94 3.89
CA GLU A 94 -20.60 -0.89 3.50
C GLU A 94 -19.87 0.44 3.29
N LEU A 95 -19.63 0.76 2.02
CA LEU A 95 -19.05 2.02 1.60
C LEU A 95 -20.12 3.12 1.53
N PRO A 96 -19.80 4.34 1.98
CA PRO A 96 -20.72 5.47 1.98
C PRO A 96 -21.06 5.94 0.55
N PRO A 97 -22.24 6.57 0.34
CA PRO A 97 -22.64 7.03 -0.99
C PRO A 97 -21.77 8.20 -1.48
N MET A 98 -21.52 8.26 -2.79
CA MET A 98 -20.59 9.22 -3.43
C MET A 98 -21.30 10.35 -4.19
N GLY A 99 -22.63 10.48 -4.07
CA GLY A 99 -23.41 11.38 -4.92
C GLY A 99 -23.52 10.87 -6.37
N ASP A 100 -24.26 11.61 -7.19
CA ASP A 100 -24.44 11.33 -8.62
C ASP A 100 -23.87 12.48 -9.46
N ASP A 101 -22.72 12.22 -10.09
CA ASP A 101 -21.99 13.21 -10.90
C ASP A 101 -22.80 13.74 -12.11
N SER A 102 -23.87 13.05 -12.51
CA SER A 102 -24.71 13.43 -13.66
C SER A 102 -25.77 14.47 -13.34
N VAL A 103 -26.00 14.76 -12.05
CA VAL A 103 -27.02 15.71 -11.61
C VAL A 103 -26.54 17.15 -11.81
N GLU A 104 -27.35 17.95 -12.49
CA GLU A 104 -27.12 19.40 -12.58
C GLU A 104 -27.35 20.04 -11.21
N VAL A 105 -26.32 20.71 -10.69
CA VAL A 105 -26.37 21.36 -9.38
C VAL A 105 -27.08 22.71 -9.51
N THR A 106 -28.28 22.82 -8.93
CA THR A 106 -29.00 24.09 -8.82
C THR A 106 -28.42 24.96 -7.70
N GLU A 107 -28.74 26.26 -7.72
CA GLU A 107 -28.34 27.20 -6.66
C GLU A 107 -28.84 26.75 -5.28
N GLU A 108 -30.09 26.28 -5.18
CA GLU A 108 -30.67 25.73 -3.95
C GLU A 108 -29.89 24.51 -3.43
N MET A 109 -29.47 23.60 -4.32
CA MET A 109 -28.67 22.44 -3.97
C MET A 109 -27.27 22.83 -3.50
N ALA A 110 -26.67 23.85 -4.13
CA ALA A 110 -25.37 24.39 -3.73
C ALA A 110 -25.42 25.06 -2.35
N ASP A 111 -26.49 25.82 -2.06
CA ASP A 111 -26.70 26.45 -0.75
C ASP A 111 -26.89 25.40 0.34
N LYS A 112 -27.73 24.39 0.09
CA LYS A 112 -27.93 23.25 1.00
C LYS A 112 -26.62 22.51 1.26
N ALA A 113 -25.81 22.27 0.23
CA ALA A 113 -24.52 21.63 0.38
C ALA A 113 -23.55 22.48 1.23
N SER A 114 -23.56 23.81 1.05
CA SER A 114 -22.73 24.74 1.82
C SER A 114 -23.12 24.76 3.30
N GLU A 115 -24.43 24.78 3.59
CA GLU A 115 -24.98 24.70 4.95
C GLU A 115 -24.56 23.40 5.63
N LYS A 116 -24.79 22.25 4.98
CA LYS A 116 -24.41 20.93 5.51
C LYS A 116 -22.92 20.77 5.72
N ARG A 117 -22.10 21.32 4.84
CA ARG A 117 -20.64 21.37 5.00
C ARG A 117 -20.24 22.19 6.24
N SER A 118 -20.92 23.30 6.50
CA SER A 118 -20.66 24.14 7.69
C SER A 118 -21.02 23.40 8.98
N GLU A 119 -22.20 22.77 9.02
CA GLU A 119 -22.64 21.91 10.13
C GLU A 119 -21.64 20.76 10.37
N ALA A 120 -21.20 20.10 9.30
CA ALA A 120 -20.22 19.02 9.37
C ALA A 120 -18.89 19.49 9.98
N GLN A 121 -18.43 20.69 9.63
CA GLN A 121 -17.22 21.27 10.19
C GLN A 121 -17.36 21.60 11.69
N ALA A 122 -18.53 22.04 12.12
CA ALA A 122 -18.82 22.22 13.55
C ALA A 122 -18.74 20.87 14.28
N LYS A 123 -19.42 19.84 13.78
CA LYS A 123 -19.37 18.48 14.36
C LYS A 123 -17.97 17.88 14.39
N PHE A 124 -17.19 18.10 13.35
CA PHE A 124 -15.79 17.68 13.31
C PHE A 124 -14.97 18.36 14.40
N SER A 125 -15.21 19.65 14.66
CA SER A 125 -14.52 20.41 15.70
C SER A 125 -14.95 19.99 17.10
N ASP A 126 -16.20 19.53 17.26
CA ASP A 126 -16.71 18.93 18.50
C ASP A 126 -16.17 17.50 18.75
N GLY A 127 -15.47 16.91 17.78
CA GLY A 127 -14.95 15.54 17.83
C GLY A 127 -15.96 14.45 17.45
N ASP A 128 -17.16 14.82 17.04
CA ASP A 128 -18.19 13.90 16.55
C ASP A 128 -17.98 13.60 15.06
N PHE A 129 -17.02 12.70 14.80
CA PHE A 129 -16.61 12.36 13.44
C PHE A 129 -17.67 11.58 12.65
N GLU A 130 -18.54 10.83 13.33
CA GLU A 130 -19.61 10.06 12.68
C GLU A 130 -20.73 11.00 12.22
N ALA A 131 -21.18 11.92 13.07
CA ALA A 131 -22.13 12.95 12.66
C ALA A 131 -21.54 13.86 11.56
N ALA A 132 -20.25 14.23 11.67
CA ALA A 132 -19.57 15.01 10.64
C ALA A 132 -19.55 14.28 9.29
N ALA A 133 -19.22 12.98 9.27
CA ALA A 133 -19.20 12.18 8.04
C ALA A 133 -20.59 12.07 7.40
N ASN A 134 -21.65 11.95 8.20
CA ASN A 134 -23.03 11.93 7.72
C ASN A 134 -23.44 13.27 7.10
N LEU A 135 -23.11 14.39 7.76
CA LEU A 135 -23.37 15.73 7.23
C LEU A 135 -22.57 16.03 5.96
N TYR A 136 -21.32 15.59 5.86
CA TYR A 136 -20.57 15.66 4.59
C TYR A 136 -21.21 14.78 3.51
N THR A 137 -21.79 13.65 3.87
CA THR A 137 -22.51 12.80 2.91
C THR A 137 -23.75 13.50 2.38
N GLU A 138 -24.54 14.16 3.23
CA GLU A 138 -25.65 15.01 2.79
C GLU A 138 -25.17 16.14 1.88
N ALA A 139 -24.04 16.78 2.20
CA ALA A 139 -23.44 17.83 1.37
C ALA A 139 -23.00 17.31 0.00
N ILE A 140 -22.43 16.10 -0.07
CA ILE A 140 -21.98 15.45 -1.32
C ILE A 140 -23.19 15.05 -2.19
N VAL A 141 -24.25 14.51 -1.58
CA VAL A 141 -25.48 14.17 -2.30
C VAL A 141 -26.16 15.42 -2.85
N ALA A 142 -26.13 16.53 -2.10
CA ALA A 142 -26.65 17.81 -2.57
C ALA A 142 -25.76 18.44 -3.65
N ASN A 143 -24.44 18.37 -3.52
CA ASN A 143 -23.51 18.88 -4.53
C ASN A 143 -22.28 17.96 -4.66
N PRO A 144 -22.30 17.04 -5.65
CA PRO A 144 -21.21 16.09 -5.85
C PRO A 144 -19.96 16.72 -6.49
N GLN A 145 -20.03 17.99 -6.91
CA GLN A 145 -18.93 18.73 -7.53
C GLN A 145 -17.99 19.39 -6.51
N LEU A 146 -18.24 19.23 -5.21
CA LEU A 146 -17.40 19.79 -4.15
C LEU A 146 -16.27 18.83 -3.74
N SER A 147 -15.12 18.90 -4.44
CA SER A 147 -13.90 18.12 -4.11
C SER A 147 -13.52 18.20 -2.61
N MET A 148 -13.61 19.39 -2.02
CA MET A 148 -13.34 19.61 -0.60
C MET A 148 -14.20 18.74 0.32
N CYS A 149 -15.47 18.49 0.00
CA CYS A 149 -16.36 17.71 0.86
C CYS A 149 -15.90 16.26 0.95
N TYR A 150 -15.42 15.67 -0.15
CA TYR A 150 -14.81 14.33 -0.13
C TYR A 150 -13.54 14.30 0.73
N ALA A 151 -12.62 15.26 0.55
CA ALA A 151 -11.39 15.31 1.35
C ALA A 151 -11.68 15.49 2.87
N LYS A 152 -12.68 16.30 3.23
CA LYS A 152 -13.09 16.48 4.63
C LYS A 152 -13.83 15.26 5.20
N ARG A 153 -14.61 14.55 4.38
CA ARG A 153 -15.23 13.27 4.78
C ARG A 153 -14.18 12.18 4.98
N ALA A 154 -13.16 12.12 4.12
CA ALA A 154 -12.01 11.24 4.30
C ALA A 154 -11.28 11.49 5.63
N ALA A 155 -11.13 12.76 6.03
CA ALA A 155 -10.59 13.11 7.35
C ALA A 155 -11.38 12.47 8.49
N CYS A 156 -12.71 12.50 8.42
CA CYS A 156 -13.59 11.85 9.39
C CYS A 156 -13.35 10.34 9.41
N TYR A 157 -13.26 9.70 8.23
CA TYR A 157 -13.01 8.26 8.15
C TYR A 157 -11.65 7.84 8.67
N VAL A 158 -10.59 8.61 8.46
CA VAL A 158 -9.28 8.36 9.08
C VAL A 158 -9.40 8.38 10.60
N LYS A 159 -10.11 9.36 11.17
CA LYS A 159 -10.34 9.46 12.62
C LYS A 159 -11.21 8.32 13.18
N LEU A 160 -12.13 7.79 12.36
CA LEU A 160 -12.96 6.63 12.66
C LEU A 160 -12.27 5.28 12.38
N GLN A 161 -10.99 5.27 11.99
CA GLN A 161 -10.26 4.06 11.60
C GLN A 161 -10.94 3.29 10.44
N ARG A 162 -11.46 4.02 9.45
CA ARG A 162 -12.11 3.53 8.23
C ARG A 162 -11.28 3.86 6.97
N PRO A 163 -10.06 3.31 6.83
CA PRO A 163 -9.12 3.77 5.82
C PRO A 163 -9.55 3.46 4.38
N LYS A 164 -10.34 2.41 4.12
CA LYS A 164 -10.78 2.11 2.74
C LYS A 164 -11.80 3.13 2.25
N ALA A 165 -12.74 3.52 3.12
CA ALA A 165 -13.66 4.61 2.83
C ALA A 165 -12.92 5.94 2.62
N ALA A 166 -11.91 6.22 3.46
CA ALA A 166 -11.09 7.43 3.32
C ALA A 166 -10.32 7.48 1.99
N ILE A 167 -9.67 6.38 1.57
CA ILE A 167 -8.93 6.32 0.30
C ILE A 167 -9.86 6.60 -0.89
N ARG A 168 -11.05 5.97 -0.91
CA ARG A 168 -12.04 6.18 -1.98
C ARG A 168 -12.44 7.65 -2.11
N ASP A 169 -12.68 8.32 -0.99
CA ASP A 169 -13.01 9.74 -0.98
C ASP A 169 -11.84 10.62 -1.43
N CYS A 170 -10.63 10.32 -0.97
CA CYS A 170 -9.44 11.02 -1.40
C CYS A 170 -9.18 10.87 -2.90
N ASP A 171 -9.33 9.67 -3.47
CA ASP A 171 -9.15 9.44 -4.90
C ASP A 171 -10.15 10.25 -5.73
N LYS A 172 -11.41 10.30 -5.28
CA LYS A 172 -12.43 11.16 -5.89
C LYS A 172 -12.03 12.64 -5.78
N ALA A 173 -11.62 13.10 -4.60
CA ALA A 173 -11.19 14.48 -4.38
C ALA A 173 -10.01 14.88 -5.28
N ILE A 174 -9.01 14.00 -5.42
CA ILE A 174 -7.82 14.19 -6.27
C ILE A 174 -8.19 14.19 -7.76
N SER A 175 -9.10 13.30 -8.18
CA SER A 175 -9.57 13.27 -9.57
C SER A 175 -10.25 14.59 -9.99
N MET A 176 -10.88 15.27 -9.04
CA MET A 176 -11.57 16.55 -9.26
C MET A 176 -10.63 17.75 -9.08
N ASN A 177 -9.73 17.68 -8.09
CA ASN A 177 -8.75 18.71 -7.80
C ASN A 177 -7.38 18.07 -7.49
N PRO A 178 -6.51 17.93 -8.51
CA PRO A 178 -5.19 17.34 -8.35
C PRO A 178 -4.24 18.14 -7.46
N ASP A 179 -4.53 19.40 -7.17
CA ASP A 179 -3.71 20.28 -6.33
C ASP A 179 -4.23 20.34 -4.87
N SER A 180 -5.14 19.45 -4.50
CA SER A 180 -5.68 19.39 -3.14
C SER A 180 -4.69 18.74 -2.17
N ALA A 181 -3.88 19.55 -1.48
CA ALA A 181 -2.98 19.08 -0.41
C ALA A 181 -3.71 18.21 0.63
N LEU A 182 -4.92 18.64 1.03
CA LEU A 182 -5.75 17.95 2.01
C LEU A 182 -6.10 16.52 1.58
N ALA A 183 -6.40 16.31 0.30
CA ALA A 183 -6.78 15.00 -0.21
C ALA A 183 -5.59 14.01 -0.17
N TYR A 184 -4.40 14.44 -0.59
CA TYR A 184 -3.18 13.64 -0.44
C TYR A 184 -2.86 13.37 1.02
N LYS A 185 -2.99 14.37 1.90
CA LYS A 185 -2.73 14.22 3.32
C LYS A 185 -3.52 13.05 3.92
N TRP A 186 -4.83 13.07 3.74
CA TRP A 186 -5.71 12.05 4.31
C TRP A 186 -5.57 10.69 3.62
N ARG A 187 -5.24 10.64 2.33
CA ARG A 187 -4.92 9.38 1.65
C ARG A 187 -3.65 8.76 2.22
N GLY A 188 -2.64 9.58 2.50
CA GLY A 188 -1.41 9.16 3.13
C GLY A 188 -1.63 8.60 4.53
N PHE A 189 -2.40 9.29 5.37
CA PHE A 189 -2.79 8.77 6.69
C PHE A 189 -3.63 7.48 6.61
N ALA A 190 -4.55 7.38 5.65
CA ALA A 190 -5.34 6.17 5.46
C ALA A 190 -4.48 4.97 5.00
N ASN A 191 -3.53 5.19 4.10
CA ASN A 191 -2.55 4.18 3.69
C ASN A 191 -1.64 3.75 4.85
N LYS A 192 -1.24 4.69 5.71
CA LYS A 192 -0.49 4.39 6.94
C LYS A 192 -1.27 3.44 7.85
N LEU A 193 -2.58 3.66 8.04
CA LEU A 193 -3.45 2.77 8.84
C LEU A 193 -3.60 1.36 8.25
N LEU A 194 -3.42 1.20 6.94
CA LEU A 194 -3.42 -0.09 6.25
C LEU A 194 -2.05 -0.77 6.21
N GLY A 195 -0.98 -0.10 6.66
CA GLY A 195 0.39 -0.58 6.52
C GLY A 195 0.97 -0.40 5.10
N ASN A 196 0.33 0.38 4.23
CA ASN A 196 0.82 0.71 2.89
C ASN A 196 1.87 1.83 2.98
N TRP A 197 3.03 1.54 3.58
CA TRP A 197 4.04 2.55 3.95
C TRP A 197 4.56 3.37 2.76
N GLU A 198 4.84 2.73 1.63
CA GLU A 198 5.34 3.41 0.42
C GLU A 198 4.32 4.41 -0.14
N SER A 199 3.06 3.97 -0.30
CA SER A 199 1.97 4.85 -0.77
C SER A 199 1.70 5.98 0.23
N ALA A 200 1.75 5.69 1.53
CA ALA A 200 1.58 6.69 2.58
C ALA A 200 2.65 7.79 2.49
N TYR A 201 3.90 7.40 2.32
CA TYR A 201 5.04 8.31 2.22
C TYR A 201 4.92 9.24 0.99
N MET A 202 4.60 8.68 -0.18
CA MET A 202 4.46 9.45 -1.42
C MET A 202 3.32 10.48 -1.35
N ASP A 203 2.18 10.08 -0.78
CA ASP A 203 1.04 10.96 -0.59
C ASP A 203 1.34 12.08 0.40
N LEU A 204 1.95 11.77 1.55
CA LEU A 204 2.32 12.77 2.54
C LEU A 204 3.38 13.74 2.01
N GLN A 205 4.37 13.25 1.25
CA GLN A 205 5.34 14.13 0.59
C GLN A 205 4.66 15.07 -0.41
N THR A 206 3.74 14.56 -1.22
CA THR A 206 2.99 15.37 -2.18
C THR A 206 2.14 16.42 -1.46
N SER A 207 1.48 16.03 -0.36
CA SER A 207 0.77 16.98 0.50
C SER A 207 1.69 18.08 1.01
N LEU A 208 2.87 17.76 1.55
CA LEU A 208 3.80 18.76 2.12
C LEU A 208 4.41 19.69 1.06
N LYS A 209 4.57 19.20 -0.18
CA LYS A 209 5.00 20.04 -1.31
C LYS A 209 3.93 21.08 -1.67
N LEU A 210 2.65 20.73 -1.55
CA LEU A 210 1.52 21.62 -1.84
C LEU A 210 1.20 22.56 -0.68
N ASP A 211 1.10 22.03 0.53
CA ASP A 211 0.85 22.78 1.78
C ASP A 211 1.52 22.08 2.97
N TYR A 212 2.51 22.75 3.56
CA TYR A 212 3.28 22.19 4.67
C TYR A 212 2.42 22.14 5.93
N THR A 213 2.41 20.98 6.59
CA THR A 213 1.72 20.77 7.87
C THR A 213 2.57 19.91 8.79
N ASP A 214 2.65 20.28 10.07
CA ASP A 214 3.51 19.59 11.04
C ASP A 214 3.08 18.13 11.28
N ASP A 215 1.77 17.84 11.22
CA ASP A 215 1.23 16.48 11.37
C ASP A 215 1.66 15.56 10.23
N ALA A 216 1.60 16.04 8.98
CA ALA A 216 2.09 15.28 7.84
C ALA A 216 3.62 15.09 7.87
N ASN A 217 4.38 16.11 8.28
CA ASN A 217 5.83 16.02 8.41
C ASN A 217 6.27 15.04 9.51
N ALA A 218 5.59 15.05 10.65
CA ALA A 218 5.81 14.07 11.71
C ALA A 218 5.50 12.64 11.23
N ALA A 219 4.38 12.46 10.52
CA ALA A 219 4.01 11.17 9.96
C ALA A 219 5.05 10.62 8.98
N ILE A 220 5.67 11.47 8.15
CA ILE A 220 6.75 11.04 7.25
C ILE A 220 7.95 10.48 8.01
N LYS A 221 8.39 11.15 9.08
CA LYS A 221 9.53 10.70 9.90
C LYS A 221 9.28 9.34 10.55
N GLU A 222 8.03 9.08 10.95
CA GLU A 222 7.63 7.77 11.47
C GLU A 222 7.61 6.67 10.38
N LEU A 223 7.44 7.05 9.11
CA LEU A 223 7.42 6.14 7.97
C LEU A 223 8.82 5.85 7.41
N GLU A 224 9.77 6.77 7.56
CA GLU A 224 11.17 6.61 7.09
C GLU A 224 11.83 5.27 7.44
N PRO A 225 11.75 4.73 8.67
CA PRO A 225 12.33 3.42 8.97
C PRO A 225 11.59 2.26 8.28
N ASN A 226 10.30 2.43 7.99
CA ASN A 226 9.45 1.39 7.41
C ASN A 226 9.48 1.36 5.88
N VAL A 227 9.90 2.45 5.24
CA VAL A 227 10.05 2.55 3.79
C VAL A 227 11.46 2.08 3.42
N SER A 228 11.55 0.97 2.67
CA SER A 228 12.84 0.37 2.29
C SER A 228 13.83 1.41 1.76
N VAL A 229 15.07 1.37 2.26
CA VAL A 229 16.21 2.26 1.94
C VAL A 229 16.44 2.43 0.44
N ARG A 230 15.97 1.48 -0.37
CA ARG A 230 16.02 1.52 -1.83
C ARG A 230 15.24 2.70 -2.45
N TRP A 231 14.22 3.22 -1.77
CA TRP A 231 13.41 4.36 -2.22
C TRP A 231 13.94 5.72 -1.74
N LEU A 232 14.55 5.80 -0.56
CA LEU A 232 15.17 7.02 -0.05
C LEU A 232 16.25 7.56 -1.01
N CYS A 233 16.96 6.68 -1.72
CA CYS A 233 17.95 7.08 -2.73
C CYS A 233 17.35 7.63 -4.05
N LEU A 234 16.10 7.31 -4.40
CA LEU A 234 15.49 7.73 -5.68
C LEU A 234 14.83 9.12 -5.63
N LEU A 235 14.63 9.68 -4.42
CA LEU A 235 13.94 10.96 -4.22
C LEU A 235 14.89 12.14 -3.91
N LEU A 236 16.20 11.88 -3.79
CA LEU A 236 17.25 12.88 -3.53
C LEU A 236 18.06 13.27 -4.80
N CYS A 237 17.63 12.86 -6.00
CA CYS A 237 18.24 13.24 -7.27
C CYS A 237 17.26 14.00 -8.18
#